data_AF-A0A7V7G2W5-F1
#
_entry.id   AF-A0A7V7G2W5-F1
#
_cell.length_a   1.000
_cell.length_b   1.000
_cell.length_c   1.000
_cell.angle_alpha   90.00
_cell.angle_beta   90.00
_cell.angle_gamma   90.00
#
_symmetry.space_group_name_H-M   'P 1'
#
loop_
_entity.id
_entity.type
_entity.pdbx_description
1 polymer ?
#
loop_
_entity_poly.entity_id
_entity_poly.type
_entity_poly.pdbx_seq_one_letter_code
_entity_poly.pdbx_strand_id
1 'polypeptide(L)'
;MLKWLTGRQPIPVWVIKQIDEKLLHLCGQGSVEPRAKRSDVVEVLHATRYEGAVCMANGVVLNARLFAALVPLEALQLDDRGHAHWRGRAWHVSQVPQRCWTYDGRLVCQRQVQGSQETRVSVEDVSGISRHIQEATLPGSVDFGPPGVDEHPLIAPRDGGRGVSARHERRSKRWRERND
;
A
#
# COMPACT_ATOMS: atom_id res chain seq x y z
N MET A 1 -8.85 30.91 8.33
CA MET A 1 -9.05 31.96 7.30
C MET A 1 -7.74 32.59 6.78
N LEU A 2 -6.58 31.91 6.81
CA LEU A 2 -5.29 32.53 6.42
C LEU A 2 -4.74 32.12 5.04
N LYS A 3 -5.31 31.12 4.35
CA LYS A 3 -4.81 30.66 3.04
C LYS A 3 -5.21 31.56 1.86
N TRP A 4 -6.24 32.39 2.04
CA TRP A 4 -6.82 33.19 0.96
C TRP A 4 -5.99 34.42 0.56
N LEU A 5 -5.13 34.91 1.46
CA LEU A 5 -4.39 36.17 1.23
C LEU A 5 -3.06 35.97 0.46
N THR A 6 -2.61 34.73 0.24
CA THR A 6 -1.38 34.44 -0.55
C THR A 6 -1.45 33.16 -1.40
N GLY A 7 -2.43 32.26 -1.19
CA GLY A 7 -2.47 30.95 -1.83
C GLY A 7 -3.27 30.93 -3.12
N ARG A 8 -2.60 30.67 -4.25
CA ARG A 8 -3.29 30.30 -5.50
C ARG A 8 -4.15 29.06 -5.25
N GLN A 9 -5.33 29.00 -5.88
CA GLN A 9 -6.25 27.87 -5.71
C GLN A 9 -5.60 26.55 -6.18
N PRO A 10 -5.68 25.47 -5.38
CA PRO A 10 -5.21 24.16 -5.79
C PRO A 10 -5.85 23.71 -7.11
N ILE A 11 -5.10 22.95 -7.89
CA ILE A 11 -5.61 22.33 -9.12
C ILE A 11 -6.01 20.89 -8.76
N PRO A 12 -7.31 20.53 -8.83
CA PRO A 12 -7.74 19.15 -8.60
C PRO A 12 -7.29 18.26 -9.75
N VAL A 13 -6.84 17.05 -9.42
CA VAL A 13 -6.31 16.08 -10.38
C VAL A 13 -6.79 14.67 -10.07
N TRP A 14 -6.94 13.86 -11.11
CA TRP A 14 -6.88 12.41 -11.00
C TRP A 14 -5.43 11.98 -10.86
N VAL A 15 -5.17 11.07 -9.93
CA VAL A 15 -3.83 10.57 -9.62
C VAL A 15 -3.70 9.15 -10.14
N ILE A 16 -2.86 8.96 -11.16
CA ILE A 16 -2.66 7.68 -11.85
C ILE A 16 -1.29 7.12 -11.47
N LYS A 17 -1.28 5.98 -10.79
CA LYS A 17 -0.06 5.31 -10.32
C LYS A 17 0.76 4.74 -11.47
N GLN A 18 0.10 4.03 -12.38
CA GLN A 18 0.70 3.30 -13.49
C GLN A 18 -0.29 3.28 -14.67
N ILE A 19 0.26 3.27 -15.89
CA ILE A 19 -0.51 3.17 -17.13
C ILE A 19 -0.04 1.92 -17.87
N ASP A 20 -0.92 0.94 -18.00
CA ASP A 20 -0.72 -0.25 -18.83
C ASP A 20 -1.45 -0.07 -20.17
N GLU A 21 -1.32 -1.02 -21.11
CA GLU A 21 -1.81 -0.89 -22.49
C GLU A 21 -3.28 -0.42 -22.61
N LYS A 22 -4.18 -0.93 -21.75
CA LYS A 22 -5.62 -0.61 -21.73
C LYS A 22 -6.17 -0.35 -20.32
N LEU A 23 -5.31 -0.21 -19.32
CA LEU A 23 -5.68 -0.14 -17.92
C LEU A 23 -5.00 1.03 -17.21
N LEU A 24 -5.77 1.81 -16.46
CA LEU A 24 -5.26 2.82 -15.54
C LEU A 24 -5.29 2.28 -14.11
N HIS A 25 -4.15 2.34 -13.43
CA HIS A 25 -4.04 2.11 -12.00
C HIS A 25 -4.35 3.44 -11.28
N LEU A 26 -5.60 3.62 -10.86
CA LEU A 26 -6.12 4.88 -10.33
C LEU A 26 -6.03 4.93 -8.80
N CYS A 27 -5.34 5.93 -8.26
CA CYS A 27 -5.30 6.20 -6.81
C CYS A 27 -6.53 7.01 -6.32
N GLY A 28 -7.28 7.61 -7.24
CA GLY A 28 -8.41 8.49 -6.96
C GLY A 28 -8.06 9.95 -7.26
N GLN A 29 -8.64 10.87 -6.47
CA GLN A 29 -8.47 12.30 -6.64
C GLN A 29 -7.43 12.87 -5.66
N GLY A 30 -6.78 13.94 -6.08
CA GLY A 30 -5.88 14.75 -5.28
C GLY A 30 -5.86 16.19 -5.77
N SER A 31 -4.91 16.97 -5.27
CA SER A 31 -4.71 18.35 -5.65
C SER A 31 -3.23 18.72 -5.66
N VAL A 32 -2.88 19.64 -6.55
CA VAL A 32 -1.53 20.22 -6.61
C VAL A 32 -1.60 21.73 -6.36
N GLU A 33 -0.63 22.23 -5.60
CA GLU A 33 -0.52 23.66 -5.29
C GLU A 33 0.32 24.35 -6.37
N PRO A 34 -0.25 25.28 -7.17
CA PRO A 34 0.47 25.87 -8.29
C PRO A 34 1.55 26.87 -7.82
N ARG A 35 2.82 26.54 -8.06
CA ARG A 35 3.98 27.41 -7.82
C ARG A 35 4.13 28.52 -8.88
N ALA A 36 3.59 28.31 -10.08
CA ALA A 36 3.54 29.25 -11.20
C ALA A 36 2.09 29.67 -11.52
N LYS A 37 1.87 30.39 -12.63
CA LYS A 37 0.50 30.70 -13.08
C LYS A 37 -0.26 29.38 -13.29
N ARG A 38 -1.56 29.39 -12.97
CA ARG A 38 -2.40 28.17 -13.04
C ARG A 38 -2.37 27.55 -14.44
N SER A 39 -2.44 28.36 -15.50
CA SER A 39 -2.35 27.93 -16.90
C SER A 39 -1.09 27.12 -17.16
N ASP A 40 0.06 27.65 -16.74
CA ASP A 40 1.38 27.05 -16.98
C ASP A 40 1.49 25.70 -16.26
N VAL A 41 0.97 25.61 -15.02
CA VAL A 41 0.93 24.35 -14.27
C VAL A 41 -0.02 23.34 -14.92
N VAL A 42 -1.17 23.78 -15.44
CA VAL A 42 -2.12 22.93 -16.19
C VAL A 42 -1.48 22.37 -17.47
N GLU A 43 -0.74 23.19 -18.21
CA GLU A 43 0.02 22.73 -19.38
C GLU A 43 1.07 21.68 -19.01
N VAL A 44 1.80 21.89 -17.92
CA VAL A 44 2.77 20.92 -17.39
C VAL A 44 2.10 19.61 -16.96
N LEU A 45 0.90 19.67 -16.36
CA LEU A 45 0.10 18.49 -16.01
C LEU A 45 -0.34 17.72 -17.27
N HIS A 46 -0.85 18.40 -18.29
CA HIS A 46 -1.21 17.78 -19.57
C HIS A 46 -0.02 17.11 -20.26
N ALA A 47 1.15 17.74 -20.17
CA ALA A 47 2.41 17.21 -20.65
C ALA A 47 2.99 16.08 -19.78
N THR A 48 2.36 15.73 -18.65
CA THR A 48 2.83 14.72 -17.69
C THR A 48 4.25 15.01 -17.16
N ARG A 49 4.55 16.28 -16.88
CA ARG A 49 5.87 16.77 -16.42
C ARG A 49 5.85 17.47 -15.07
N TYR A 50 4.74 17.37 -14.33
CA TYR A 50 4.63 18.05 -13.04
C TYR A 50 5.54 17.40 -12.00
N GLU A 51 6.35 18.23 -11.34
CA GLU A 51 7.19 17.85 -10.21
C GLU A 51 6.77 18.59 -8.95
N GLY A 52 6.66 17.86 -7.84
CA GLY A 52 6.35 18.46 -6.55
C GLY A 52 5.44 17.61 -5.68
N ALA A 53 4.81 18.25 -4.71
CA ALA A 53 3.87 17.62 -3.81
C ALA A 53 2.48 17.47 -4.46
N VAL A 54 1.83 16.36 -4.16
CA VAL A 54 0.44 16.05 -4.48
C VAL A 54 -0.26 15.76 -3.17
N CYS A 55 -1.31 16.53 -2.86
CA CYS A 55 -2.14 16.33 -1.69
C CYS A 55 -3.33 15.44 -2.09
N MET A 56 -3.36 14.20 -1.62
CA MET A 56 -4.44 13.24 -1.88
C MET A 56 -5.72 13.67 -1.16
N ALA A 57 -6.89 13.21 -1.63
CA ALA A 57 -8.19 13.58 -1.03
C ALA A 57 -8.31 13.23 0.48
N ASN A 58 -7.58 12.21 0.95
CA ASN A 58 -7.52 11.82 2.37
C ASN A 58 -6.49 12.63 3.19
N GLY A 59 -5.85 13.65 2.61
CA GLY A 59 -4.88 14.52 3.28
C GLY A 59 -3.42 14.03 3.25
N VAL A 60 -3.15 12.84 2.72
CA VAL A 60 -1.78 12.34 2.57
C VAL A 60 -1.06 13.13 1.47
N VAL A 61 0.16 13.59 1.74
CA VAL A 61 0.99 14.30 0.77
C VAL A 61 2.06 13.37 0.21
N LEU A 62 2.10 13.22 -1.12
CA LEU A 62 3.01 12.35 -1.84
C LEU A 62 3.81 13.13 -2.89
N ASN A 63 4.97 12.60 -3.28
CA ASN A 63 5.77 13.19 -4.35
C ASN A 63 5.22 12.77 -5.72
N ALA A 64 5.07 13.71 -6.64
CA ALA A 64 4.58 13.49 -8.00
C ALA A 64 5.35 12.41 -8.77
N ARG A 65 6.65 12.23 -8.48
CA ARG A 65 7.49 11.19 -9.09
C ARG A 65 6.99 9.77 -8.87
N LEU A 66 6.14 9.55 -7.87
CA LEU A 66 5.54 8.25 -7.56
C LEU A 66 4.40 7.88 -8.52
N PHE A 67 3.96 8.80 -9.38
CA PHE A 67 2.79 8.63 -10.24
C PHE A 67 3.16 8.76 -11.71
N ALA A 68 2.60 7.90 -12.54
CA ALA A 68 2.77 7.96 -14.00
C ALA A 68 2.11 9.20 -14.61
N ALA A 69 0.99 9.67 -14.03
CA ALA A 69 0.32 10.88 -14.49
C ALA A 69 -0.50 11.55 -13.40
N LEU A 70 -0.56 12.88 -13.47
CA LEU A 70 -1.47 13.74 -12.73
C LEU A 70 -2.33 14.48 -13.74
N VAL A 71 -3.60 14.08 -13.85
CA VAL A 71 -4.48 14.55 -14.91
C VAL A 71 -5.45 15.57 -14.33
N PRO A 72 -5.56 16.80 -14.87
CA PRO A 72 -6.58 17.75 -14.44
C PRO A 72 -7.96 17.10 -14.41
N LEU A 73 -8.75 17.40 -13.38
CA LEU A 73 -10.03 16.72 -13.12
C LEU A 73 -10.97 16.75 -14.35
N GLU A 74 -10.99 17.87 -15.06
CA GLU A 74 -11.77 18.10 -16.28
C GLU A 74 -11.31 17.28 -17.50
N ALA A 75 -10.07 16.79 -17.50
CA ALA A 75 -9.46 16.12 -18.64
C ALA A 75 -9.66 14.59 -18.65
N LEU A 76 -10.18 14.01 -17.56
CA LEU A 76 -10.52 12.59 -17.46
C LEU A 76 -11.90 12.44 -16.82
N GLN A 77 -12.77 11.67 -17.47
CA GLN A 77 -14.13 11.41 -16.99
C GLN A 77 -14.30 9.92 -16.71
N LEU A 78 -15.01 9.57 -15.64
CA LEU A 78 -15.45 8.21 -15.36
C LEU A 78 -16.89 8.04 -15.81
N ASP A 79 -17.18 6.97 -16.55
CA ASP A 79 -18.56 6.61 -16.91
C ASP A 79 -19.26 5.78 -15.83
N ASP A 80 -20.54 5.50 -16.06
CA ASP A 80 -21.42 4.71 -15.19
C ASP A 80 -20.95 3.26 -14.99
N ARG A 81 -20.12 2.75 -15.89
CA ARG A 81 -19.50 1.42 -15.84
C ARG A 81 -18.11 1.45 -15.19
N GLY A 82 -17.65 2.61 -14.74
CA GLY A 82 -16.34 2.80 -14.13
C GLY A 82 -15.16 2.74 -15.11
N HIS A 83 -15.40 2.93 -16.42
CA HIS A 83 -14.31 3.17 -17.38
C HIS A 83 -13.92 4.65 -17.37
N ALA A 84 -12.63 4.90 -17.60
CA ALA A 84 -12.13 6.25 -17.76
C ALA A 84 -12.07 6.62 -19.25
N HIS A 85 -12.48 7.84 -19.57
CA HIS A 85 -12.32 8.46 -20.89
C HIS A 85 -11.23 9.52 -20.79
N TRP A 86 -10.09 9.28 -21.43
CA TRP A 86 -8.92 10.15 -21.36
C TRP A 86 -8.07 10.02 -22.63
N ARG A 87 -7.58 11.16 -23.15
CA ARG A 87 -6.82 11.26 -24.40
C ARG A 87 -7.53 10.61 -25.61
N GLY A 88 -8.84 10.82 -25.71
CA GLY A 88 -9.65 10.34 -26.84
C GLY A 88 -9.88 8.83 -26.88
N ARG A 89 -9.61 8.09 -25.78
CA ARG A 89 -9.87 6.65 -25.69
C ARG A 89 -10.45 6.26 -24.33
N ALA A 90 -11.14 5.13 -24.32
CA ALA A 90 -11.64 4.48 -23.12
C ALA A 90 -10.55 3.59 -22.49
N TRP A 91 -10.56 3.53 -21.16
CA TRP A 91 -9.64 2.76 -20.33
C TRP A 91 -10.40 1.94 -19.30
N HIS A 92 -9.97 0.71 -19.07
CA HIS A 92 -10.34 0.04 -17.83
C HIS A 92 -9.67 0.74 -16.65
N VAL A 93 -10.33 0.73 -15.49
CA VAL A 93 -9.79 1.27 -14.26
C VAL A 93 -9.57 0.14 -13.27
N SER A 94 -8.40 0.15 -12.63
CA SER A 94 -8.10 -0.65 -11.44
C SER A 94 -7.83 0.29 -10.28
N GLN A 95 -8.53 0.11 -9.17
CA GLN A 95 -8.35 0.95 -7.98
C GLN A 95 -7.05 0.58 -7.28
N VAL A 96 -6.23 1.58 -6.94
CA VAL A 96 -4.96 1.39 -6.24
C VAL A 96 -5.18 1.64 -4.75
N PRO A 97 -5.10 0.59 -3.89
CA PRO A 97 -5.21 0.75 -2.46
C PRO A 97 -4.12 1.67 -1.91
N GLN A 98 -4.42 2.39 -0.83
CA GLN A 98 -3.49 3.34 -0.21
C GLN A 98 -2.11 2.76 0.12
N ARG A 99 -2.05 1.49 0.55
CA ARG A 99 -0.78 0.80 0.84
C ARG A 99 0.18 0.77 -0.35
N CYS A 100 -0.35 0.76 -1.58
CA CYS A 100 0.43 0.66 -2.81
C CYS A 100 0.87 2.04 -3.35
N TRP A 101 0.42 3.16 -2.76
CA TRP A 101 0.72 4.50 -3.29
C TRP A 101 2.21 4.82 -3.27
N THR A 102 2.94 4.39 -2.24
CA THR A 102 4.39 4.60 -2.09
C THR A 102 5.24 3.47 -2.68
N TYR A 103 4.63 2.40 -3.18
CA TYR A 103 5.35 1.30 -3.81
C TYR A 103 5.97 1.75 -5.13
N ASP A 104 7.27 1.51 -5.32
CA ASP A 104 8.04 1.96 -6.48
C ASP A 104 8.16 0.89 -7.58
N GLY A 105 7.63 -0.32 -7.32
CA GLY A 105 7.61 -1.41 -8.29
C GLY A 105 6.36 -1.42 -9.16
N ARG A 106 6.32 -2.41 -10.06
CA ARG A 106 5.19 -2.63 -10.97
C ARG A 106 3.95 -3.10 -10.21
N LEU A 107 2.80 -2.56 -10.55
CA LEU A 107 1.51 -3.06 -10.10
C LEU A 107 0.92 -4.05 -11.10
N VAL A 108 0.19 -5.04 -10.57
CA VAL A 108 -0.65 -5.95 -11.36
C VAL A 108 -2.11 -5.81 -10.96
N CYS A 109 -3.01 -6.04 -11.91
CA CYS A 109 -4.44 -5.97 -11.69
C CYS A 109 -4.99 -7.34 -11.28
N GLN A 110 -5.73 -7.36 -10.18
CA GLN A 110 -6.52 -8.52 -9.75
C GLN A 110 -8.01 -8.19 -9.88
N ARG A 111 -8.79 -9.19 -10.28
CA ARG A 111 -10.25 -9.13 -10.23
C ARG A 111 -10.67 -9.63 -8.85
N GLN A 112 -11.44 -8.82 -8.14
CA GLN A 112 -12.00 -9.17 -6.85
C GLN A 112 -13.52 -9.14 -6.97
N VAL A 113 -14.14 -10.27 -6.68
CA VAL A 113 -15.59 -10.39 -6.62
C VAL A 113 -16.02 -10.10 -5.19
N GLN A 114 -16.82 -9.06 -4.99
CA GLN A 114 -17.42 -8.74 -3.70
C GLN A 114 -18.94 -8.76 -3.86
N GLY A 115 -19.57 -9.85 -3.42
CA GLY A 115 -20.99 -10.11 -3.69
C GLY A 115 -21.23 -10.32 -5.18
N SER A 116 -22.13 -9.52 -5.77
CA SER A 116 -22.44 -9.53 -7.21
C SER A 116 -21.59 -8.57 -8.03
N GLN A 117 -20.67 -7.81 -7.41
CA GLN A 117 -19.84 -6.84 -8.11
C GLN A 117 -18.42 -7.35 -8.34
N GLU A 118 -18.00 -7.31 -9.60
CA GLU A 118 -16.61 -7.54 -9.99
C GLU A 118 -15.87 -6.19 -9.98
N THR A 119 -14.86 -6.08 -9.13
CA THR A 119 -14.01 -4.90 -9.02
C THR A 119 -12.59 -5.24 -9.45
N ARG A 120 -11.89 -4.26 -10.03
CA ARG A 120 -10.47 -4.38 -10.36
C ARG A 120 -9.66 -3.64 -9.31
N VAL A 121 -8.76 -4.35 -8.65
CA VAL A 121 -7.89 -3.80 -7.61
C VAL A 121 -6.44 -4.04 -7.99
N SER A 122 -5.61 -3.03 -7.81
CA SER A 122 -4.17 -3.12 -8.06
C SER A 122 -3.45 -3.64 -6.82
N VAL A 123 -2.44 -4.46 -7.04
CA VAL A 123 -1.58 -4.99 -5.97
C VAL A 123 -0.11 -4.94 -6.41
N GLU A 124 0.81 -4.98 -5.44
CA GLU A 124 2.25 -5.06 -5.73
C GLU A 124 2.58 -6.35 -6.51
N ASP A 125 3.39 -6.23 -7.57
CA ASP A 125 3.96 -7.39 -8.26
C ASP A 125 5.17 -7.94 -7.48
N VAL A 126 4.91 -8.92 -6.62
CA VAL A 126 5.95 -9.59 -5.82
C VAL A 126 6.50 -10.86 -6.46
N SER A 127 6.14 -11.14 -7.72
CA SER A 127 6.54 -12.38 -8.42
C SER A 127 8.06 -12.56 -8.53
N GLY A 128 8.81 -11.46 -8.62
CA GLY A 128 10.28 -11.47 -8.65
C GLY A 128 10.93 -11.91 -7.33
N ILE A 129 10.28 -11.67 -6.19
CA ILE A 129 10.75 -12.08 -4.86
C ILE A 129 10.57 -13.59 -4.70
N SER A 130 9.38 -14.10 -5.03
CA SER A 130 9.10 -15.53 -4.96
C SER A 130 10.03 -16.35 -5.84
N ARG A 131 10.41 -15.84 -7.02
CA ARG A 131 11.35 -16.51 -7.93
C ARG A 131 12.75 -16.64 -7.32
N HIS A 132 13.29 -15.58 -6.73
CA HIS A 132 14.60 -15.64 -6.05
C HIS A 132 14.61 -16.62 -4.88
N ILE A 133 13.50 -16.75 -4.14
CA ILE A 133 13.38 -17.73 -3.05
C ILE A 133 13.37 -19.16 -3.62
N GLN A 134 12.61 -19.40 -4.69
CA GLN A 134 12.56 -20.72 -5.34
C GLN A 134 13.92 -21.14 -5.93
N GLU A 135 14.64 -20.22 -6.58
CA GLU A 135 15.97 -20.47 -7.12
C GLU A 135 17.03 -20.68 -6.02
N ALA A 136 16.85 -20.07 -4.84
CA ALA A 136 17.73 -20.25 -3.68
C ALA A 136 17.43 -21.53 -2.86
N THR A 137 16.44 -22.34 -3.25
CA THR A 137 16.01 -23.51 -2.45
C THR A 137 16.67 -24.80 -2.92
N LEU A 138 17.92 -25.02 -2.50
CA LEU A 138 18.18 -26.23 -1.72
C LEU A 138 18.04 -25.78 -0.27
N PRO A 139 17.02 -26.21 0.48
CA PRO A 139 16.94 -25.85 1.88
C PRO A 139 18.15 -26.48 2.56
N GLY A 140 19.10 -25.67 3.01
CA GLY A 140 20.11 -26.14 3.95
C GLY A 140 19.37 -26.72 5.14
N SER A 141 19.69 -27.97 5.51
CA SER A 141 19.14 -28.58 6.72
C SER A 141 19.45 -27.66 7.89
N VAL A 142 18.43 -27.13 8.55
CA VAL A 142 18.59 -26.37 9.79
C VAL A 142 18.43 -27.39 10.91
N ASP A 143 19.56 -27.90 11.39
CA ASP A 143 19.58 -28.71 12.61
C ASP A 143 19.53 -27.78 13.82
N PHE A 144 18.40 -27.82 14.54
CA PHE A 144 18.34 -27.20 15.85
C PHE A 144 19.12 -28.08 16.83
N GLY A 145 20.34 -27.65 17.16
CA GLY A 145 21.12 -28.25 18.22
C GLY A 145 20.41 -28.18 19.58
N PRO A 146 20.81 -29.02 20.57
CA PRO A 146 20.30 -28.90 21.92
C PRO A 146 20.51 -27.47 22.45
N PRO A 147 19.55 -26.91 23.22
CA PRO A 147 19.70 -25.59 23.80
C PRO A 147 21.00 -25.51 24.62
N GLY A 148 21.73 -24.40 24.47
CA GLY A 148 22.99 -24.12 25.18
C GLY A 148 24.29 -24.63 24.54
N VAL A 149 24.28 -25.36 23.42
CA VAL A 149 25.52 -25.88 22.80
C VAL A 149 26.20 -24.86 21.88
N ASP A 150 25.42 -24.07 21.13
CA ASP A 150 25.91 -23.06 20.18
C ASP A 150 25.21 -21.69 20.38
N GLU A 151 24.82 -21.37 21.62
CA GLU A 151 24.19 -20.09 21.92
C GLU A 151 25.23 -18.96 21.93
N HIS A 152 24.98 -17.92 21.15
CA HIS A 152 25.84 -16.73 21.12
C HIS A 152 25.91 -16.11 22.52
N PRO A 153 27.08 -15.67 23.01
CA PRO A 153 27.30 -15.22 24.39
C PRO A 153 26.50 -13.97 24.83
N LEU A 154 25.71 -13.38 23.93
CA LEU A 154 24.80 -12.26 24.22
C LEU A 154 23.34 -12.70 24.39
N ILE A 155 23.05 -13.98 24.17
CA ILE A 155 21.73 -14.55 24.42
C ILE A 155 21.61 -14.78 25.92
N ALA A 156 20.63 -14.13 26.56
CA ALA A 156 20.40 -14.29 27.98
C ALA A 156 20.01 -15.75 28.29
N PRO A 157 20.65 -16.40 29.29
CA PRO A 157 20.31 -17.76 29.68
C PRO A 157 18.83 -17.87 30.02
N ARG A 158 18.16 -18.88 29.48
CA ARG A 158 16.75 -19.15 29.82
C ARG A 158 16.69 -19.69 31.25
N ASP A 159 16.16 -18.90 32.18
CA ASP A 159 15.89 -19.36 33.55
C ASP A 159 14.93 -20.56 33.53
N GLY A 160 15.47 -21.76 33.73
CA GLY A 160 14.64 -22.97 33.69
C GLY A 160 15.41 -24.26 33.87
N GLY A 161 15.98 -24.48 35.06
CA GLY A 161 16.68 -25.72 35.36
C GLY A 161 16.83 -26.03 36.86
N ARG A 162 15.72 -26.11 37.61
CA ARG A 162 15.74 -26.77 38.93
C ARG A 162 14.78 -27.95 38.96
N GLY A 163 15.38 -29.14 38.96
CA GLY A 163 15.10 -30.18 39.94
C GLY A 163 13.80 -30.96 39.76
N VAL A 164 13.93 -32.13 39.16
CA VAL A 164 13.03 -33.26 39.40
C VAL A 164 13.15 -33.71 40.86
N SER A 165 12.01 -34.07 41.47
CA SER A 165 11.79 -34.90 42.68
C SER A 165 11.47 -34.20 44.01
N ALA A 166 10.19 -34.29 44.44
CA ALA A 166 9.75 -35.12 45.57
C ALA A 166 8.38 -34.67 46.14
N ARG A 167 7.35 -35.51 45.93
CA ARG A 167 6.40 -36.02 46.95
C ARG A 167 5.93 -35.06 48.07
N HIS A 168 4.70 -34.53 47.98
CA HIS A 168 3.74 -34.52 49.10
C HIS A 168 2.30 -34.15 48.66
N GLU A 169 1.52 -35.22 48.53
CA GLU A 169 0.15 -35.41 48.99
C GLU A 169 -0.65 -34.26 49.66
N ARG A 170 -1.93 -34.15 49.21
CA ARG A 170 -3.14 -33.59 49.86
C ARG A 170 -3.19 -32.06 50.10
N ARG A 171 -4.15 -31.39 49.46
CA ARG A 171 -5.48 -31.09 50.04
C ARG A 171 -6.36 -30.30 49.07
N SER A 172 -7.58 -30.81 48.92
CA SER A 172 -8.81 -30.15 48.46
C SER A 172 -8.92 -28.64 48.76
N LYS A 173 -9.42 -27.86 47.80
CA LYS A 173 -10.54 -26.91 47.97
C LYS A 173 -11.00 -26.32 46.63
N ARG A 174 -12.00 -26.99 46.05
CA ARG A 174 -13.28 -26.46 45.56
C ARG A 174 -13.36 -24.92 45.46
N TRP A 175 -13.33 -24.39 44.24
CA TRP A 175 -13.88 -23.06 43.93
C TRP A 175 -15.25 -23.25 43.30
N ARG A 176 -16.28 -22.91 44.06
CA ARG A 176 -17.62 -22.61 43.55
C ARG A 176 -17.94 -21.16 43.93
N GLU A 177 -18.72 -20.55 43.03
CA GLU A 177 -19.52 -19.33 43.19
C GLU A 177 -18.75 -18.00 43.08
N ARG A 178 -19.26 -16.96 42.42
CA ARG A 178 -20.61 -16.67 41.91
C ARG A 178 -20.49 -15.52 40.89
N ASN A 179 -21.45 -15.39 39.97
CA ASN A 179 -22.30 -14.19 39.89
C ASN A 179 -23.39 -14.42 38.84
N ASP A 180 -24.63 -14.44 39.36
CA ASP A 180 -25.81 -13.95 38.66
C ASP A 180 -25.69 -12.42 38.47
#